data_AF-A0AAW2A5F5-F1
#
_entry.id   AF-A0AAW2A5F5-F1
#
_cell.length_a   1.000
_cell.length_b   1.000
_cell.length_c   1.000
_cell.angle_alpha   90.00
_cell.angle_beta   90.00
_cell.angle_gamma   90.00
#
_symmetry.space_group_name_H-M   'P 1'
#
loop_
_entity.id
_entity.type
_entity.pdbx_description
1 polymer ?
#
loop_
_entity_poly.entity_id
_entity_poly.type
_entity_poly.pdbx_seq_one_letter_code
_entity_poly.pdbx_strand_id
1 'polypeptide(L)'
;KISVLEGDSVTLNSDLTEMKDDDVIQWRFGNISIAEINVTADRITVYDDVLDGRFRDRLKLDNQTGSLTITNTRTEDTGLYELQTNSVEKTFVLLVF
;
A
#
# COMPACT_ATOMS: atom_id res chain seq x y z
N LYS A 1 -3.96 -4.62 -13.12
CA LYS A 1 -5.17 -5.21 -12.49
C LYS A 1 -4.75 -6.46 -11.76
N ILE A 2 -5.16 -6.62 -10.50
CA ILE A 2 -4.83 -7.75 -9.63
C ILE A 2 -6.16 -8.31 -9.12
N SER A 3 -6.25 -9.64 -9.08
CA SER A 3 -7.43 -10.38 -8.68
C SER A 3 -7.03 -11.29 -7.52
N VAL A 4 -7.76 -11.23 -6.40
CA VAL A 4 -7.49 -11.98 -5.18
C VAL A 4 -8.79 -12.53 -4.61
N LEU A 5 -8.74 -13.69 -3.98
CA LEU A 5 -9.90 -14.25 -3.28
C LEU A 5 -10.09 -13.52 -1.94
N GLU A 6 -11.34 -13.34 -1.53
CA GLU A 6 -11.64 -12.83 -0.20
C GLU A 6 -11.00 -13.70 0.90
N GLY A 7 -10.39 -13.06 1.89
CA GLY A 7 -9.64 -13.69 2.98
C GLY A 7 -8.15 -13.92 2.69
N ASP A 8 -7.74 -13.91 1.42
CA ASP A 8 -6.33 -14.05 1.05
C ASP A 8 -5.54 -12.76 1.31
N SER A 9 -4.22 -12.83 1.16
CA SER A 9 -3.34 -11.66 1.17
C SER A 9 -2.88 -11.31 -0.23
N VAL A 10 -2.68 -10.03 -0.49
CA VAL A 10 -2.14 -9.53 -1.76
C VAL A 10 -1.01 -8.55 -1.49
N THR A 11 0.06 -8.62 -2.28
CA THR A 11 1.14 -7.64 -2.27
C THR A 11 1.12 -6.83 -3.55
N LEU A 12 1.04 -5.51 -3.39
CA LEU A 12 1.20 -4.53 -4.46
C LEU A 12 2.68 -4.13 -4.50
N ASN A 13 3.40 -4.67 -5.49
CA ASN A 13 4.85 -4.47 -5.61
C ASN A 13 5.18 -3.05 -6.04
N SER A 14 6.14 -2.41 -5.35
CA SER A 14 6.69 -1.13 -5.79
C SER A 14 7.59 -1.25 -7.03
N ASP A 15 8.07 -2.47 -7.32
CA ASP A 15 9.19 -2.85 -8.20
C ASP A 15 10.52 -2.13 -7.90
N LEU A 16 10.66 -1.56 -6.70
CA LEU A 16 11.96 -1.16 -6.19
C LEU A 16 12.65 -2.40 -5.63
N THR A 17 13.91 -2.60 -6.01
CA THR A 17 14.76 -3.63 -5.39
C THR A 17 15.15 -3.23 -3.95
N GLU A 18 15.37 -1.94 -3.74
CA GLU A 18 15.75 -1.32 -2.48
C GLU A 18 15.39 0.18 -2.54
N MET A 19 14.90 0.73 -1.43
CA MET A 19 14.67 2.17 -1.26
C MET A 19 15.99 2.91 -1.03
N LYS A 20 16.08 4.12 -1.55
CA LYS A 20 17.22 5.03 -1.32
C LYS A 20 17.03 5.85 -0.05
N ASP A 21 18.14 6.39 0.46
CA ASP A 21 18.18 7.19 1.70
C ASP A 21 17.25 8.43 1.69
N ASP A 22 16.92 8.93 0.50
CA ASP A 22 16.06 10.09 0.27
C ASP A 22 14.64 9.73 -0.21
N ASP A 23 14.30 8.44 -0.32
CA ASP A 23 13.00 8.02 -0.84
C ASP A 23 11.84 8.34 0.12
N VAL A 24 10.76 8.79 -0.49
CA VAL A 24 9.43 8.86 0.13
C VAL A 24 8.53 7.94 -0.65
N ILE A 25 7.82 7.06 0.06
CA ILE A 25 6.86 6.10 -0.51
C ILE A 25 5.52 6.44 0.07
N GLN A 26 4.53 6.67 -0.78
CA GLN A 26 3.16 6.92 -0.36
C GLN A 26 2.21 5.99 -1.10
N TRP A 27 1.38 5.30 -0.33
CA TRP A 27 0.29 4.49 -0.84
C TRP A 27 -1.05 5.16 -0.58
N ARG A 28 -1.90 5.18 -1.60
CA ARG A 28 -3.26 5.71 -1.54
C ARG A 28 -4.28 4.67 -2.00
N PHE A 29 -5.47 4.73 -1.41
CA PHE A 29 -6.68 4.08 -1.91
C PHE A 29 -7.62 5.17 -2.43
N GLY A 30 -7.80 5.22 -3.75
CA GLY A 30 -8.32 6.42 -4.42
C GLY A 30 -7.51 7.65 -4.00
N ASN A 31 -8.18 8.68 -3.49
CA ASN A 31 -7.53 9.93 -3.05
C ASN A 31 -7.09 9.93 -1.58
N ILE A 32 -7.23 8.81 -0.86
CA ILE A 32 -6.96 8.73 0.58
C ILE A 32 -5.63 8.02 0.83
N SER A 33 -4.72 8.67 1.57
CA SER A 33 -3.46 8.03 1.97
C SER A 33 -3.70 6.94 2.99
N ILE A 34 -3.12 5.77 2.77
CA ILE A 34 -3.29 4.58 3.62
C ILE A 34 -1.96 4.11 4.23
N ALA A 35 -0.82 4.45 3.63
CA ALA A 35 0.49 4.18 4.21
C ALA A 35 1.57 5.12 3.65
N GLU A 36 2.62 5.36 4.42
CA GLU A 36 3.77 6.18 4.04
C GLU A 36 5.07 5.63 4.66
N ILE A 37 6.16 5.68 3.89
CA ILE A 37 7.54 5.56 4.37
C ILE A 37 8.27 6.85 3.99
N ASN A 38 8.96 7.44 4.95
CA ASN A 38 9.92 8.52 4.72
C ASN A 38 11.27 8.07 5.28
N VAL A 39 12.18 7.69 4.38
CA VAL A 39 13.48 7.11 4.76
C VAL A 39 14.35 8.15 5.48
N THR A 40 14.34 9.40 5.00
CA THR A 40 15.13 10.49 5.57
C THR A 40 14.72 10.82 7.01
N ALA A 41 13.43 10.71 7.31
CA ALA A 41 12.86 10.95 8.63
C ALA A 41 12.82 9.70 9.51
N ASP A 42 13.32 8.54 9.03
CA ASP A 42 13.20 7.23 9.67
C ASP A 42 11.76 6.95 10.17
N ARG A 43 10.77 7.26 9.33
CA ARG A 43 9.36 7.23 9.70
C ARG A 43 8.58 6.30 8.79
N ILE A 44 7.84 5.40 9.42
CA ILE A 44 6.84 4.55 8.77
C ILE A 44 5.50 4.82 9.42
N THR A 45 4.48 5.05 8.62
CA THR A 45 3.14 5.34 9.11
C THR A 45 2.12 4.58 8.29
N VAL A 46 1.21 3.92 8.98
CA VAL A 46 0.04 3.28 8.39
C VAL A 46 -1.17 4.03 8.89
N TYR A 47 -2.06 4.39 7.97
CA TYR A 47 -3.31 5.10 8.24
C TYR A 47 -4.47 4.13 8.12
N ASP A 48 -4.45 3.05 8.89
CA ASP A 48 -5.42 1.95 8.77
C ASP A 48 -6.78 2.25 9.42
N ASP A 49 -6.84 3.24 10.30
CA ASP A 49 -8.06 3.79 10.89
C ASP A 49 -8.86 4.72 9.96
N VAL A 50 -8.33 5.07 8.78
CA VAL A 50 -9.08 5.84 7.77
C VAL A 50 -10.19 4.98 7.15
N LEU A 51 -11.10 5.62 6.41
CA LEU A 51 -12.22 4.94 5.74
C LEU A 51 -13.02 4.09 6.74
N ASP A 52 -13.33 4.66 7.90
CA ASP A 52 -14.03 4.02 9.02
C ASP A 52 -13.31 2.78 9.58
N GLY A 53 -11.98 2.79 9.57
CA GLY A 53 -11.16 1.67 10.02
C GLY A 53 -11.19 0.47 9.08
N ARG A 54 -11.51 0.69 7.79
CA ARG A 54 -11.57 -0.36 6.77
C ARG A 54 -10.35 -1.26 6.83
N PHE A 55 -9.17 -0.65 6.91
CA PHE A 55 -7.89 -1.35 6.79
C PHE A 55 -7.26 -1.74 8.12
N ARG A 56 -7.94 -1.50 9.25
CA ARG A 56 -7.40 -1.66 10.61
C ARG A 56 -6.70 -3.01 10.78
N ASP A 57 -5.44 -2.96 11.21
CA ASP A 57 -4.55 -4.10 11.44
C ASP A 57 -4.20 -4.96 10.20
N ARG A 58 -4.56 -4.51 8.99
CA ARG A 58 -4.44 -5.33 7.75
C ARG A 58 -3.42 -4.81 6.73
N LEU A 59 -2.82 -3.65 6.95
CA LEU A 59 -1.78 -3.10 6.06
C LEU A 59 -0.39 -3.38 6.62
N LYS A 60 0.51 -3.84 5.75
CA LYS A 60 1.92 -4.02 6.07
C LYS A 60 2.77 -3.43 4.96
N LEU A 61 3.83 -2.72 5.34
CA LEU A 61 4.82 -2.21 4.42
C LEU A 61 6.09 -3.07 4.52
N ASP A 62 6.69 -3.36 3.37
CA ASP A 62 8.02 -3.93 3.31
C ASP A 62 9.06 -2.82 3.44
N ASN A 63 9.88 -2.83 4.50
CA ASN A 63 10.81 -1.74 4.80
C ASN A 63 12.05 -1.69 3.88
N GLN A 64 12.20 -2.63 2.95
CA GLN A 64 13.31 -2.62 1.98
C GLN A 64 12.84 -2.07 0.62
N THR A 65 11.67 -2.51 0.16
CA THR A 65 11.13 -2.21 -1.17
C THR A 65 10.01 -1.17 -1.14
N GLY A 66 9.38 -0.98 0.02
CA GLY A 66 8.17 -0.16 0.22
C GLY A 66 6.92 -0.72 -0.48
N SER A 67 6.92 -2.01 -0.81
CA SER A 67 5.73 -2.71 -1.29
C SER A 67 4.65 -2.78 -0.20
N LEU A 68 3.37 -2.68 -0.60
CA LEU A 68 2.23 -2.74 0.30
C LEU A 68 1.59 -4.12 0.27
N THR A 69 1.47 -4.77 1.43
CA THR A 69 0.69 -5.99 1.60
C THR A 69 -0.62 -5.68 2.33
N ILE A 70 -1.72 -6.17 1.76
CA ILE A 70 -3.05 -6.14 2.37
C ILE A 70 -3.39 -7.58 2.75
N THR A 71 -3.57 -7.84 4.04
CA THR A 71 -3.90 -9.18 4.56
C THR A 71 -5.39 -9.32 4.81
N ASN A 72 -5.91 -10.56 4.72
CA ASN A 72 -7.33 -10.85 4.96
C ASN A 72 -8.22 -9.87 4.17
N THR A 73 -8.01 -9.84 2.85
CA THR A 73 -8.70 -8.94 1.94
C THR A 73 -10.20 -9.18 1.99
N ARG A 74 -10.96 -8.12 1.72
CA ARG A 74 -12.43 -8.13 1.71
C ARG A 74 -12.93 -7.53 0.43
N THR A 75 -14.16 -7.86 0.04
CA THR A 75 -14.80 -7.26 -1.15
C THR A 75 -14.76 -5.72 -1.14
N GLU A 76 -14.87 -5.10 0.04
CA GLU A 76 -14.74 -3.64 0.28
C GLU A 76 -13.34 -3.05 0.02
N ASP A 77 -12.30 -3.87 -0.06
CA ASP A 77 -10.93 -3.45 -0.41
C ASP A 77 -10.74 -3.33 -1.93
N THR A 78 -11.73 -3.76 -2.73
CA THR A 78 -11.72 -3.56 -4.18
C THR A 78 -11.65 -2.08 -4.51
N GLY A 79 -10.73 -1.71 -5.40
CA GLY A 79 -10.59 -0.33 -5.84
C GLY A 79 -9.24 -0.01 -6.47
N LEU A 80 -9.02 1.30 -6.66
CA LEU A 80 -7.79 1.84 -7.19
C LEU A 80 -6.80 2.12 -6.06
N TYR A 81 -5.61 1.57 -6.19
CA TYR A 81 -4.47 1.84 -5.32
C TYR A 81 -3.41 2.57 -6.12
N GLU A 82 -2.82 3.59 -5.52
CA GLU A 82 -1.78 4.40 -6.14
C GLU A 82 -0.55 4.38 -5.26
N LEU A 83 0.59 4.08 -5.89
CA LEU A 83 1.91 4.24 -5.31
C LEU A 83 2.52 5.49 -5.91
N GLN A 84 2.96 6.39 -5.05
CA GLN A 84 3.75 7.55 -5.40
C GLN A 84 5.08 7.50 -4.68
N THR A 85 6.16 7.67 -5.43
CA THR A 85 7.52 7.83 -4.91
C THR A 85 8.20 9.02 -5.57
N ASN A 86 9.42 9.33 -5.17
CA ASN A 86 10.22 10.40 -5.80
C ASN A 86 10.52 10.12 -7.29
N SER A 87 10.51 8.87 -7.73
CA SER A 87 10.95 8.48 -9.08
C SER A 87 9.95 7.62 -9.86
N VAL A 88 8.96 7.06 -9.18
CA VAL A 88 7.99 6.09 -9.72
C VAL A 88 6.59 6.45 -9.25
N GLU A 89 5.66 6.41 -10.19
CA GLU A 89 4.23 6.45 -9.91
C GLU A 89 3.59 5.20 -10.53
N LYS A 90 2.74 4.50 -9.76
CA LYS A 90 2.08 3.27 -10.20
C LYS A 90 0.66 3.20 -9.72
N THR A 91 -0.17 2.54 -10.53
CA THR A 91 -1.57 2.31 -10.24
C THR A 91 -1.88 0.82 -10.28
N PHE A 92 -2.68 0.36 -9.32
CA PHE A 92 -3.16 -1.00 -9.21
C PHE A 92 -4.67 -0.96 -9.06
N VAL A 93 -5.37 -1.65 -9.96
CA VAL A 93 -6.79 -1.95 -9.76
C VAL A 93 -6.87 -3.31 -9.08
N LEU A 94 -7.22 -3.33 -7.80
CA LEU A 94 -7.46 -4.54 -7.03
C LEU A 94 -8.93 -4.94 -7.13
N LEU A 95 -9.18 -6.21 -7.41
CA LEU A 95 -10.49 -6.83 -7.40
C LEU A 95 -10.49 -8.02 -6.44
N VAL A 96 -11.30 -7.94 -5.39
CA VAL A 96 -11.52 -9.02 -4.42
C VAL A 96 -12.86 -9.68 -4.70
N PHE A 97 -12.92 -11.02 -4.73
CA PHE A 97 -14.11 -11.79 -5.06
C PHE A 97 -14.19 -13.13 -4.32
#